data_AF-A0A3M8VR72-F1
#
_entry.id   AF-A0A3M8VR72-F1
#
_cell.length_a   1.000
_cell.length_b   1.000
_cell.length_c   1.000
_cell.angle_alpha   90.00
_cell.angle_beta   90.00
_cell.angle_gamma   90.00
#
_symmetry.space_group_name_H-M   'P 1'
#
loop_
_entity.id
_entity.type
_entity.pdbx_description
1 polymer ?
#
loop_
_entity_poly.entity_id
_entity_poly.type
_entity_poly.pdbx_seq_one_letter_code
_entity_poly.pdbx_strand_id
1 'polypeptide(L)'
;MNPESVDRLREAASRDDYASMARLARALYDSGLGPREVLREAYGADFPEEVFVIVGAGLSSLDLLAYFANQPWQLAVPPEQGGPADVPGPLDDTERLVLALDPGLLPLVQIPAATPAGDDHIVCYRTEELRAGRPTAFCLRSAAYPYSEVRDAEAVRCGDSLLDVLYEVHADEARRLDEESRQPWNRGAGSVDRAEVEQARASLELVEELRRKAAGRQAR
;
A
#
# COMPACT_ATOMS: atom_id res chain seq x y z
N MET A 1 5.26 -2.86 -34.25
CA MET A 1 5.73 -3.10 -32.87
C MET A 1 5.86 -4.61 -32.75
N ASN A 2 7.05 -5.14 -32.48
CA ASN A 2 7.24 -6.59 -32.41
C ASN A 2 6.84 -7.00 -30.99
N PRO A 3 5.69 -7.69 -30.80
CA PRO A 3 5.36 -8.21 -29.49
C PRO A 3 6.44 -9.23 -29.15
N GLU A 4 7.29 -8.94 -28.18
CA GLU A 4 7.53 -10.03 -27.23
C GLU A 4 6.12 -10.46 -26.81
N SER A 5 5.72 -11.69 -27.17
CA SER A 5 4.34 -12.11 -26.96
C SER A 5 4.03 -11.85 -25.49
N VAL A 6 2.89 -11.19 -25.22
CA VAL A 6 2.45 -10.94 -23.84
C VAL A 6 2.53 -12.22 -23.01
N ASP A 7 2.30 -13.38 -23.65
CA ASP A 7 2.50 -14.71 -23.09
C ASP A 7 3.94 -14.97 -22.58
N ARG A 8 4.97 -14.61 -23.35
CA ARG A 8 6.36 -14.72 -22.89
C ARG A 8 6.63 -13.82 -21.70
N LEU A 9 6.07 -12.61 -21.69
CA LEU A 9 6.20 -11.69 -20.55
C LEU A 9 5.45 -12.22 -19.32
N ARG A 10 4.29 -12.85 -19.49
CA ARG A 10 3.56 -13.53 -18.42
C ARG A 10 4.39 -14.66 -17.81
N GLU A 11 5.01 -15.49 -18.64
CA GLU A 11 5.88 -16.59 -18.19
C GLU A 11 7.14 -16.10 -17.48
N ALA A 12 7.68 -14.95 -17.89
CA ALA A 12 8.91 -14.39 -17.32
C ALA A 12 8.66 -13.47 -16.11
N ALA A 13 7.43 -13.02 -15.89
CA ALA A 13 7.10 -12.10 -14.80
C ALA A 13 7.16 -12.82 -13.44
N SER A 14 7.81 -12.17 -12.48
CA SER A 14 7.93 -12.65 -11.11
C SER A 14 7.74 -11.51 -10.13
N ARG A 15 6.96 -11.74 -9.07
CA ARG A 15 6.61 -10.68 -8.10
C ARG A 15 7.81 -10.17 -7.30
N ASP A 16 8.86 -10.98 -7.15
CA ASP A 16 10.12 -10.59 -6.51
C ASP A 16 11.06 -9.78 -7.44
N ASP A 17 10.72 -9.65 -8.71
CA ASP A 17 11.37 -8.80 -9.70
C ASP A 17 10.38 -7.76 -10.23
N TYR A 18 10.34 -6.60 -9.55
CA TYR A 18 9.51 -5.47 -9.97
C TYR A 18 9.70 -5.10 -11.46
N ALA A 19 10.92 -5.15 -11.99
CA ALA A 19 11.17 -4.78 -13.38
C ALA A 19 10.52 -5.75 -14.38
N SER A 20 10.42 -7.03 -14.04
CA SER A 20 9.66 -8.01 -14.83
C SER A 20 8.16 -7.71 -14.82
N MET A 21 7.60 -7.38 -13.65
CA MET A 21 6.18 -7.06 -13.46
C MET A 21 5.80 -5.75 -14.13
N ALA A 22 6.65 -4.72 -14.05
CA ALA A 22 6.47 -3.44 -14.72
C ALA A 22 6.47 -3.60 -16.25
N ARG A 23 7.37 -4.44 -16.81
CA ARG A 23 7.37 -4.76 -18.24
C ARG A 23 6.11 -5.49 -18.68
N LEU A 24 5.64 -6.47 -17.89
CA LEU A 24 4.36 -7.14 -18.15
C LEU A 24 3.21 -6.12 -18.13
N ALA A 25 3.11 -5.29 -17.10
CA ALA A 25 2.06 -4.29 -16.97
C ALA A 25 2.05 -3.30 -18.15
N ARG A 26 3.22 -2.81 -18.60
CA ARG A 26 3.33 -1.96 -19.80
C ARG A 26 2.81 -2.66 -21.04
N ALA A 27 3.23 -3.90 -21.29
CA ALA A 27 2.75 -4.66 -22.44
C ALA A 27 1.23 -4.91 -22.40
N LEU A 28 0.66 -5.10 -21.19
CA LEU A 28 -0.79 -5.22 -21.01
C LEU A 28 -1.51 -3.90 -21.33
N TYR A 29 -1.02 -2.75 -20.85
CA TYR A 29 -1.55 -1.44 -21.24
C TYR A 29 -1.43 -1.18 -22.74
N ASP A 30 -0.29 -1.51 -23.36
CA ASP A 30 -0.06 -1.37 -24.80
C ASP A 30 -1.04 -2.22 -25.64
N SER A 31 -1.56 -3.31 -25.05
CA SER A 31 -2.61 -4.14 -25.65
C SER A 31 -4.03 -3.63 -25.41
N GLY A 32 -4.19 -2.49 -24.73
CA GLY A 32 -5.46 -1.80 -24.52
C GLY A 32 -6.18 -2.10 -23.21
N LEU A 33 -5.54 -2.80 -22.27
CA LEU A 33 -6.14 -3.11 -20.96
C LEU A 33 -6.10 -1.88 -20.05
N GLY A 34 -7.15 -1.68 -19.25
CA GLY A 34 -7.19 -0.69 -18.18
C GLY A 34 -6.57 -1.20 -16.87
N PRO A 35 -6.39 -0.33 -15.86
CA PRO A 35 -5.72 -0.68 -14.60
C PRO A 35 -6.23 -1.92 -13.89
N ARG A 36 -7.56 -2.10 -13.87
CA ARG A 36 -8.20 -3.29 -13.26
C ARG A 36 -7.79 -4.57 -13.96
N GLU A 37 -7.80 -4.54 -15.28
CA GLU A 37 -7.48 -5.69 -16.11
C GLU A 37 -5.99 -6.00 -16.03
N VAL A 38 -5.13 -4.97 -16.00
CA VAL A 38 -3.69 -5.13 -15.80
C VAL A 38 -3.37 -5.84 -14.49
N LEU A 39 -3.94 -5.40 -13.36
CA LEU A 39 -3.72 -6.09 -12.08
C LEU A 39 -4.32 -7.51 -12.09
N ARG A 40 -5.51 -7.69 -12.67
CA ARG A 40 -6.12 -9.02 -12.77
C ARG A 40 -5.25 -10.00 -13.55
N GLU A 41 -4.71 -9.57 -14.68
CA GLU A 41 -3.80 -10.39 -15.51
C GLU A 41 -2.46 -10.65 -14.81
N ALA A 42 -1.93 -9.67 -14.07
CA ALA A 42 -0.64 -9.80 -13.39
C ALA A 42 -0.69 -10.72 -12.16
N TYR A 43 -1.82 -10.79 -11.44
CA TYR A 43 -1.94 -11.52 -10.17
C TYR A 43 -2.92 -12.70 -10.21
N GLY A 44 -3.74 -12.80 -11.27
CA GLY A 44 -4.81 -13.77 -11.39
C GLY A 44 -5.92 -13.57 -10.36
N ALA A 45 -6.16 -12.34 -9.92
CA ALA A 45 -7.15 -11.98 -8.90
C ALA A 45 -7.70 -10.58 -9.14
N ASP A 46 -8.97 -10.35 -8.83
CA ASP A 46 -9.54 -9.01 -8.82
C ASP A 46 -9.05 -8.25 -7.58
N PHE A 47 -8.73 -6.96 -7.76
CA PHE A 47 -8.31 -6.09 -6.67
C PHE A 47 -9.50 -5.27 -6.15
N PRO A 48 -9.54 -4.97 -4.84
CA PRO A 48 -10.60 -4.15 -4.28
C PRO A 48 -10.55 -2.72 -4.81
N GLU A 49 -11.70 -2.06 -4.86
CA GLU A 49 -11.84 -0.71 -5.43
C GLU A 49 -10.99 0.34 -4.71
N GLU A 50 -10.69 0.12 -3.42
CA GLU A 50 -9.81 0.99 -2.64
C GLU A 50 -8.45 1.19 -3.30
N VAL A 51 -7.92 0.18 -4.00
CA VAL A 51 -6.63 0.27 -4.71
C VAL A 51 -6.71 1.33 -5.80
N PHE A 52 -7.77 1.31 -6.61
CA PHE A 52 -7.94 2.24 -7.73
C PHE A 52 -8.36 3.64 -7.28
N VAL A 53 -9.06 3.75 -6.16
CA VAL A 53 -9.38 5.05 -5.54
C VAL A 53 -8.12 5.71 -4.99
N ILE A 54 -7.23 4.96 -4.35
CA ILE A 54 -5.94 5.44 -3.85
C ILE A 54 -5.04 5.87 -5.01
N VAL A 55 -4.87 5.01 -6.03
CA VAL A 55 -4.07 5.34 -7.22
C VAL A 55 -4.60 6.58 -7.93
N GLY A 56 -5.92 6.66 -8.11
CA GLY A 56 -6.57 7.81 -8.75
C GLY A 56 -6.49 9.11 -7.95
N ALA A 57 -6.19 9.05 -6.64
CA ALA A 57 -5.93 10.22 -5.81
C ALA A 57 -4.46 10.69 -5.89
N GLY A 58 -3.58 9.91 -6.52
CA GLY A 58 -2.15 10.21 -6.68
C GLY A 58 -1.32 9.82 -5.45
N LEU A 59 -0.48 8.79 -5.57
CA LEU A 59 0.29 8.23 -4.45
C LEU A 59 1.21 9.25 -3.77
N SER A 60 1.76 10.21 -4.52
CA SER A 60 2.65 11.25 -4.00
C SER A 60 1.94 12.45 -3.38
N SER A 61 0.64 12.60 -3.63
CA SER A 61 -0.19 13.67 -3.03
C SER A 61 -0.95 13.24 -1.78
N LEU A 62 -0.89 11.95 -1.43
CA LEU A 62 -1.51 11.40 -0.24
C LEU A 62 -0.60 11.63 0.97
N ASP A 63 -0.99 12.58 1.83
CA ASP A 63 -0.34 12.83 3.12
C ASP A 63 -0.84 11.83 4.17
N LEU A 64 -0.52 10.56 3.96
CA LEU A 64 -0.90 9.44 4.82
C LEU A 64 0.30 8.97 5.66
N LEU A 65 0.03 8.38 6.81
CA LEU A 65 1.04 7.80 7.72
C LEU A 65 1.52 6.44 7.20
N ALA A 66 1.85 6.39 5.91
CA ALA A 66 2.13 5.18 5.19
C ALA A 66 3.04 5.45 3.98
N TYR A 67 4.06 4.61 3.80
CA TYR A 67 4.84 4.52 2.58
C TYR A 67 4.28 3.42 1.68
N PHE A 68 3.93 3.76 0.45
CA PHE A 68 3.39 2.81 -0.52
C PHE A 68 4.50 1.90 -1.08
N ALA A 69 4.20 0.60 -1.15
CA ALA A 69 5.01 -0.35 -1.90
C ALA A 69 5.05 0.01 -3.41
N ASN A 70 5.93 -0.63 -4.16
CA ASN A 70 5.97 -0.55 -5.61
C ASN A 70 4.77 -1.30 -6.20
N GLN A 71 4.54 -2.51 -5.72
CA GLN A 71 3.43 -3.35 -6.15
C GLN A 71 2.32 -3.35 -5.09
N PRO A 72 1.02 -3.33 -5.47
CA PRO A 72 0.48 -3.25 -6.83
C PRO A 72 0.46 -1.82 -7.41
N TRP A 73 0.81 -0.82 -6.61
CA TRP A 73 0.49 0.59 -6.84
C TRP A 73 1.02 1.16 -8.15
N GLN A 74 2.29 0.97 -8.43
CA GLN A 74 2.92 1.49 -9.65
C GLN A 74 2.41 0.76 -10.90
N LEU A 75 2.05 -0.53 -10.78
CA LEU A 75 1.49 -1.30 -11.89
C LEU A 75 0.07 -0.82 -12.27
N ALA A 76 -0.66 -0.24 -11.32
CA ALA A 76 -2.00 0.30 -11.52
C ALA A 76 -2.01 1.70 -12.14
N VAL A 77 -0.85 2.34 -12.32
CA VAL A 77 -0.73 3.66 -12.95
C VAL A 77 -0.50 3.47 -14.47
N PRO A 78 -1.39 3.98 -15.34
CA PRO A 78 -1.21 3.89 -16.79
C PRO A 78 -0.01 4.69 -17.34
N PRO A 79 0.50 4.34 -18.53
CA PRO A 79 1.57 5.08 -19.23
C PRO A 79 1.29 6.56 -19.44
N GLU A 80 0.05 6.93 -19.77
CA GLU A 80 -0.35 8.32 -19.96
C GLU A 80 -0.32 9.16 -18.66
N GLN A 81 -0.25 8.49 -17.50
CA GLN A 81 -0.08 9.10 -16.18
C GLN A 81 1.35 8.94 -15.63
N GLY A 82 2.27 8.40 -16.44
CA GLY A 82 3.68 8.24 -16.09
C GLY A 82 4.04 6.90 -15.44
N GLY A 83 3.16 5.89 -15.46
CA GLY A 83 3.40 4.58 -14.88
C GLY A 83 3.40 3.42 -15.90
N PRO A 84 3.71 2.19 -15.49
CA PRO A 84 4.48 1.83 -14.30
C PRO A 84 5.88 2.46 -14.34
N ALA A 85 6.46 2.82 -13.19
CA ALA A 85 7.79 3.42 -13.15
C ALA A 85 8.89 2.42 -13.59
N ASP A 86 9.95 2.90 -14.23
CA ASP A 86 11.08 2.05 -14.69
C ASP A 86 11.96 1.57 -13.54
N VAL A 87 12.07 2.37 -12.48
CA VAL A 87 12.92 2.11 -11.32
C VAL A 87 12.02 1.91 -10.11
N PRO A 88 12.21 0.83 -9.33
CA PRO A 88 11.45 0.66 -8.11
C PRO A 88 11.82 1.75 -7.10
N GLY A 89 10.84 2.16 -6.31
CA GLY A 89 10.99 3.02 -5.16
C GLY A 89 11.64 2.32 -3.96
N PRO A 90 11.77 3.05 -2.84
CA PRO A 90 12.61 2.65 -1.69
C PRO A 90 12.22 1.34 -1.00
N LEU A 91 10.99 0.84 -1.20
CA LEU A 91 10.49 -0.38 -0.56
C LEU A 91 10.79 -1.67 -1.34
N ASP A 92 11.55 -1.64 -2.44
CA ASP A 92 11.87 -2.82 -3.27
C ASP A 92 12.47 -3.98 -2.45
N ASP A 93 13.47 -3.68 -1.63
CA ASP A 93 14.12 -4.69 -0.78
C ASP A 93 13.15 -5.24 0.29
N THR A 94 12.27 -4.39 0.81
CA THR A 94 11.24 -4.79 1.77
C THR A 94 10.22 -5.73 1.11
N GLU A 95 9.78 -5.41 -0.10
CA GLU A 95 8.88 -6.27 -0.88
C GLU A 95 9.48 -7.66 -1.15
N ARG A 96 10.75 -7.69 -1.58
CA ARG A 96 11.46 -8.96 -1.81
C ARG A 96 11.57 -9.79 -0.54
N LEU A 97 11.84 -9.17 0.61
CA LEU A 97 11.92 -9.88 1.89
C LEU A 97 10.55 -10.47 2.29
N VAL A 98 9.46 -9.71 2.14
CA VAL A 98 8.11 -10.21 2.44
C VAL A 98 7.72 -11.35 1.51
N LEU A 99 8.03 -11.25 0.21
CA LEU A 99 7.75 -12.30 -0.76
C LEU A 99 8.60 -13.56 -0.54
N ALA A 100 9.83 -13.41 -0.07
CA ALA A 100 10.69 -14.53 0.31
C ALA A 100 10.20 -15.25 1.58
N LEU A 101 9.62 -14.52 2.52
CA LEU A 101 8.98 -15.06 3.73
C LEU A 101 7.71 -15.84 3.39
N ASP A 102 6.80 -15.22 2.65
CA ASP A 102 5.55 -15.84 2.22
C ASP A 102 5.20 -15.33 0.81
N PRO A 103 5.41 -16.16 -0.24
CA PRO A 103 5.07 -15.79 -1.59
C PRO A 103 3.59 -15.45 -1.75
N GLY A 104 2.70 -15.97 -0.89
CA GLY A 104 1.28 -15.65 -0.93
C GLY A 104 0.95 -14.19 -0.60
N LEU A 105 1.85 -13.48 0.10
CA LEU A 105 1.65 -12.07 0.47
C LEU A 105 1.86 -11.11 -0.71
N LEU A 106 1.18 -9.98 -0.63
CA LEU A 106 1.35 -8.82 -1.48
C LEU A 106 1.46 -7.59 -0.58
N PRO A 107 2.67 -7.05 -0.37
CA PRO A 107 2.87 -5.81 0.37
C PRO A 107 2.05 -4.67 -0.24
N LEU A 108 1.50 -3.82 0.61
CA LEU A 108 0.72 -2.65 0.21
C LEU A 108 1.37 -1.39 0.74
N VAL A 109 1.54 -1.30 2.06
CA VAL A 109 2.13 -0.13 2.69
C VAL A 109 3.03 -0.53 3.85
N GLN A 110 4.03 0.29 4.12
CA GLN A 110 4.75 0.33 5.39
C GLN A 110 4.21 1.49 6.21
N ILE A 111 3.75 1.19 7.42
CA ILE A 111 3.29 2.18 8.41
C ILE A 111 4.41 2.31 9.45
N PRO A 112 5.05 3.49 9.54
CA PRO A 112 6.10 3.72 10.52
C PRO A 112 5.61 3.55 11.95
N ALA A 113 6.49 3.10 12.84
CA ALA A 113 6.20 3.07 14.26
C ALA A 113 5.88 4.48 14.78
N ALA A 114 4.80 4.60 15.55
CA ALA A 114 4.43 5.86 16.20
C ALA A 114 5.45 6.32 17.26
N THR A 115 6.33 5.42 17.71
CA THR A 115 7.39 5.72 18.68
C THR A 115 8.71 5.08 18.26
N PRO A 116 9.87 5.63 18.65
CA PRO A 116 11.18 5.06 18.32
C PRO A 116 11.42 3.65 18.89
N ALA A 117 10.64 3.22 19.88
CA ALA A 117 10.73 1.90 20.48
C ALA A 117 9.71 0.90 19.89
N GLY A 118 8.85 1.37 18.97
CA GLY A 118 7.87 0.54 18.29
C GLY A 118 8.42 -0.04 16.99
N ASP A 119 7.69 -1.04 16.50
CA ASP A 119 8.00 -1.71 15.24
C ASP A 119 7.19 -1.09 14.10
N ASP A 120 7.82 -1.02 12.92
CA ASP A 120 7.10 -0.68 11.70
C ASP A 120 6.15 -1.83 11.34
N HIS A 121 5.05 -1.49 10.69
CA HIS A 121 4.06 -2.47 10.27
C HIS A 121 4.02 -2.52 8.74
N ILE A 122 4.21 -3.69 8.16
CA ILE A 122 3.96 -3.89 6.74
C ILE A 122 2.56 -4.48 6.59
N VAL A 123 1.67 -3.73 5.94
CA VAL A 123 0.32 -4.19 5.63
C VAL A 123 0.35 -4.87 4.26
N CYS A 124 -0.22 -6.05 4.18
CA CYS A 124 -0.27 -6.90 3.01
C CYS A 124 -1.70 -7.36 2.73
N TYR A 125 -2.01 -7.67 1.47
CA TYR A 125 -3.03 -8.67 1.17
C TYR A 125 -2.40 -10.05 1.05
N ARG A 126 -3.24 -11.09 1.05
CA ARG A 126 -2.88 -12.43 0.55
C ARG A 126 -3.52 -12.65 -0.81
N THR A 127 -2.75 -13.15 -1.77
CA THR A 127 -3.24 -13.45 -3.12
C THR A 127 -4.36 -14.49 -3.14
N GLU A 128 -4.34 -15.47 -2.23
CA GLU A 128 -5.43 -16.43 -2.06
C GLU A 128 -6.75 -15.76 -1.60
N GLU A 129 -6.67 -14.83 -0.65
CA GLU A 129 -7.83 -14.07 -0.17
C GLU A 129 -8.40 -13.19 -1.29
N LEU A 130 -7.53 -12.52 -2.06
CA LEU A 130 -7.92 -11.72 -3.23
C LEU A 130 -8.63 -12.58 -4.30
N ARG A 131 -8.11 -13.78 -4.61
CA ARG A 131 -8.78 -14.71 -5.55
C ARG A 131 -10.15 -15.14 -5.06
N ALA A 132 -10.35 -15.18 -3.75
CA ALA A 132 -11.63 -15.47 -3.14
C ALA A 132 -12.52 -14.23 -2.95
N GLY A 133 -12.12 -13.07 -3.49
CA GLY A 133 -12.86 -11.82 -3.42
C GLY A 133 -12.85 -11.15 -2.05
N ARG A 134 -11.90 -11.50 -1.18
CA ARG A 134 -11.79 -10.96 0.19
C ARG A 134 -10.58 -10.02 0.29
N PRO A 135 -10.79 -8.72 0.54
CA PRO A 135 -9.69 -7.75 0.68
C PRO A 135 -9.08 -7.75 2.09
N THR A 136 -9.03 -8.90 2.76
CA THR A 136 -8.55 -8.99 4.15
C THR A 136 -7.09 -8.54 4.26
N ALA A 137 -6.85 -7.58 5.16
CA ALA A 137 -5.54 -7.02 5.41
C ALA A 137 -4.80 -7.80 6.50
N PHE A 138 -3.52 -8.08 6.26
CA PHE A 138 -2.60 -8.76 7.17
C PHE A 138 -1.45 -7.83 7.49
N CYS A 139 -0.97 -7.87 8.73
CA CYS A 139 0.14 -7.07 9.18
C CYS A 139 1.31 -7.98 9.57
N LEU A 140 2.48 -7.66 9.05
CA LEU A 140 3.76 -8.16 9.53
C LEU A 140 4.34 -7.08 10.45
N ARG A 141 4.70 -7.47 11.68
CA ARG A 141 5.48 -6.60 12.56
C ARG A 141 6.94 -6.74 12.18
N SER A 142 7.58 -5.63 11.84
CA SER A 142 9.01 -5.59 11.57
C SER A 142 9.69 -4.76 12.64
N ALA A 143 10.60 -5.37 13.38
CA ALA A 143 11.59 -4.58 14.10
C ALA A 143 12.32 -3.69 13.10
N ALA A 144 12.50 -2.42 13.49
CA ALA A 144 13.04 -1.35 12.66
C ALA A 144 14.32 -1.77 11.93
N TYR A 145 14.60 -1.09 10.81
CA TYR A 145 15.82 -1.29 10.02
C TYR A 145 17.08 -1.48 10.91
N PRO A 146 17.94 -2.47 10.63
CA PRO A 146 17.90 -3.37 9.48
C PRO A 146 16.94 -4.57 9.65
N TYR A 147 16.17 -4.85 8.60
CA TYR A 147 15.10 -5.87 8.42
C TYR A 147 15.55 -7.34 8.57
N SER A 148 16.45 -7.62 9.51
CA SER A 148 16.95 -8.96 9.81
C SER A 148 15.93 -9.84 10.52
N GLU A 149 14.86 -9.26 11.10
CA GLU A 149 13.86 -9.96 11.91
C GLU A 149 12.57 -10.31 11.18
N VAL A 150 12.38 -9.88 9.92
CA VAL A 150 11.19 -10.28 9.12
C VAL A 150 11.15 -11.78 8.86
N ARG A 151 12.28 -12.49 8.99
CA ARG A 151 12.41 -13.92 8.66
C ARG A 151 11.51 -14.85 9.47
N ASP A 152 11.12 -14.45 10.67
CA ASP A 152 10.25 -15.24 11.56
C ASP A 152 8.90 -14.54 11.83
N ALA A 153 8.60 -13.47 11.09
CA ALA A 153 7.37 -12.70 11.30
C ALA A 153 6.13 -13.49 10.83
N GLU A 154 5.13 -13.59 11.69
CA GLU A 154 3.84 -14.16 11.31
C GLU A 154 2.92 -13.05 10.77
N ALA A 155 2.30 -13.29 9.60
CA ALA A 155 1.30 -12.40 9.04
C ALA A 155 -0.03 -12.58 9.77
N VAL A 156 -0.39 -11.63 10.62
CA VAL A 156 -1.63 -11.66 11.41
C VAL A 156 -2.67 -10.77 10.76
N ARG A 157 -3.92 -11.23 10.68
CA ARG A 157 -5.05 -10.40 10.20
C ARG A 157 -5.16 -9.14 11.06
N CYS A 158 -5.19 -7.97 10.43
CA CYS A 158 -5.26 -6.68 11.12
C CYS A 158 -6.39 -5.76 10.62
N GLY A 159 -7.14 -6.15 9.59
CA GLY A 159 -8.32 -5.41 9.15
C GLY A 159 -9.10 -6.15 8.07
N ASP A 160 -10.28 -5.64 7.75
CA ASP A 160 -11.13 -6.17 6.68
C ASP A 160 -10.72 -5.64 5.29
N SER A 161 -10.02 -4.51 5.26
CA SER A 161 -9.51 -3.82 4.08
C SER A 161 -8.28 -2.97 4.43
N LEU A 162 -7.55 -2.47 3.43
CA LEU A 162 -6.42 -1.56 3.67
C LEU A 162 -6.90 -0.23 4.25
N LEU A 163 -8.00 0.32 3.72
CA LEU A 163 -8.52 1.60 4.19
C LEU A 163 -9.08 1.52 5.62
N ASP A 164 -9.54 0.36 6.09
CA ASP A 164 -9.89 0.18 7.50
C ASP A 164 -8.65 0.25 8.40
N VAL A 165 -7.54 -0.39 8.00
CA VAL A 165 -6.28 -0.31 8.74
C VAL A 165 -5.75 1.14 8.78
N LEU A 166 -5.74 1.82 7.63
CA LEU A 166 -5.33 3.22 7.56
C LEU A 166 -6.24 4.12 8.39
N TYR A 167 -7.55 3.85 8.42
CA TYR A 167 -8.48 4.61 9.24
C TYR A 167 -8.14 4.52 10.73
N GLU A 168 -7.96 3.30 11.25
CA GLU A 168 -7.64 3.11 12.67
C GLU A 168 -6.30 3.78 13.03
N VAL A 169 -5.27 3.62 12.20
CA VAL A 169 -3.96 4.26 12.41
C VAL A 169 -4.07 5.78 12.44
N HIS A 170 -4.77 6.37 11.48
CA HIS A 170 -4.96 7.83 11.43
C HIS A 170 -5.87 8.34 12.55
N ALA A 171 -6.88 7.57 12.96
CA ALA A 171 -7.79 7.93 14.05
C ALA A 171 -7.08 7.92 15.40
N ASP A 172 -6.24 6.92 15.64
CA ASP A 172 -5.44 6.83 16.86
C ASP A 172 -4.37 7.94 16.91
N GLU A 173 -3.71 8.25 15.79
CA GLU A 173 -2.75 9.36 15.75
C GLU A 173 -3.42 10.72 16.00
N ALA A 174 -4.54 10.99 15.33
CA ALA A 174 -5.30 12.22 15.55
C ALA A 174 -5.77 12.36 17.01
N ARG A 175 -6.22 11.25 17.63
CA ARG A 175 -6.59 11.23 19.04
C ARG A 175 -5.39 11.48 19.95
N ARG A 176 -4.26 10.81 19.70
CA ARG A 176 -3.03 10.96 20.48
C ARG A 176 -2.50 12.39 20.44
N LEU A 177 -2.43 13.02 19.27
CA LEU A 177 -1.97 14.40 19.13
C LEU A 177 -2.95 15.39 19.77
N ASP A 178 -4.26 15.18 19.62
CA ASP A 178 -5.27 16.02 20.27
C ASP A 178 -5.18 15.92 21.81
N GLU A 179 -4.96 14.72 22.36
CA GLU A 179 -4.74 14.50 23.79
C GLU A 179 -3.43 15.14 24.28
N GLU A 180 -2.32 14.90 23.59
CA GLU A 180 -1.00 15.45 23.94
C GLU A 180 -1.02 16.98 23.89
N SER A 181 -1.70 17.58 22.90
CA SER A 181 -1.79 19.03 22.75
C SER A 181 -2.41 19.72 23.98
N ARG A 182 -3.25 19.01 24.74
CA ARG A 182 -3.97 19.49 25.93
C ARG A 182 -3.19 19.27 27.23
N GLN A 183 -2.05 18.59 27.19
CA GLN A 183 -1.33 18.23 28.40
C GLN A 183 -0.55 19.42 28.98
N PRO A 184 -0.46 19.53 30.32
CA PRO A 184 0.30 20.61 30.96
C PRO A 184 1.79 20.63 30.59
N TRP A 185 2.36 19.49 30.22
CA TRP A 185 3.77 19.32 29.84
C TRP A 185 4.05 19.56 28.36
N ASN A 186 3.02 19.78 27.52
CA ASN A 186 3.17 20.08 26.10
C ASN A 186 3.72 21.50 25.88
N ARG A 187 5.00 21.70 26.18
CA ARG A 187 5.70 22.99 26.17
C ARG A 187 7.17 22.80 25.81
N GLY A 188 7.71 23.72 25.01
CA GLY A 188 9.13 23.71 24.64
C GLY A 188 9.40 23.02 23.30
N ALA A 189 10.66 22.67 23.04
CA ALA A 189 11.02 22.00 21.80
C ALA A 189 10.39 20.60 21.73
N GLY A 190 9.66 20.31 20.64
CA GLY A 190 8.93 19.05 20.45
C GLY A 190 7.52 19.03 21.06
N SER A 191 6.99 20.18 21.49
CA SER A 191 5.56 20.27 21.83
C SER A 191 4.71 20.12 20.57
N VAL A 192 3.65 19.32 20.65
CA VAL A 192 2.63 19.20 19.61
C VAL A 192 1.93 20.54 19.47
N ASP A 193 2.05 21.17 18.30
CA ASP A 193 1.36 22.41 18.00
C ASP A 193 -0.02 22.18 17.38
N ARG A 194 -0.77 23.26 17.18
CA ARG A 194 -2.11 23.18 16.59
C ARG A 194 -2.06 22.71 15.13
N ALA A 195 -1.04 23.09 14.37
CA ALA A 195 -0.93 22.71 12.96
C ALA A 195 -0.76 21.20 12.82
N GLU A 196 0.02 20.57 13.69
CA GLU A 196 0.16 19.10 13.74
C GLU A 196 -1.19 18.40 13.99
N VAL A 197 -1.98 18.89 14.96
CA VAL A 197 -3.31 18.32 15.24
C VAL A 197 -4.26 18.49 14.06
N GLU A 198 -4.29 19.67 13.42
CA GLU A 198 -5.16 19.90 12.27
C GLU A 198 -4.70 19.08 11.05
N GLN A 199 -3.40 18.87 10.85
CA GLN A 199 -2.86 18.00 9.80
C GLN A 199 -3.29 16.55 10.01
N ALA A 200 -3.16 16.01 11.21
CA ALA A 200 -3.58 14.64 11.51
C ALA A 200 -5.09 14.43 11.29
N ARG A 201 -5.92 15.43 11.64
CA ARG A 201 -7.36 15.42 11.34
C ARG A 201 -7.63 15.46 9.83
N ALA A 202 -6.92 16.30 9.09
CA ALA A 202 -7.06 16.38 7.64
C ALA A 202 -6.69 15.05 6.95
N SER A 203 -5.62 14.38 7.39
CA SER A 203 -5.26 13.05 6.89
C SER A 203 -6.33 12.01 7.21
N LEU A 204 -6.94 12.04 8.41
CA LEU A 204 -8.06 11.16 8.77
C LEU A 204 -9.28 11.40 7.86
N GLU A 205 -9.67 12.67 7.66
CA GLU A 205 -10.77 13.05 6.75
C GLU A 205 -10.52 12.57 5.32
N LEU A 206 -9.27 12.64 4.85
CA LEU A 206 -8.86 12.10 3.56
C LEU A 206 -9.10 10.58 3.48
N VAL A 207 -8.71 9.81 4.51
CA VAL A 207 -8.98 8.36 4.55
C VAL A 207 -10.48 8.07 4.54
N GLU A 208 -11.28 8.83 5.29
CA GLU A 208 -12.75 8.70 5.27
C GLU A 208 -13.34 9.00 3.88
N GLU A 209 -12.80 9.98 3.16
CA GLU A 209 -13.20 10.27 1.78
C GLU A 209 -12.86 9.10 0.85
N LEU A 210 -11.65 8.54 0.96
CA LEU A 210 -11.23 7.37 0.18
C LEU A 210 -12.16 6.16 0.45
N ARG A 211 -12.51 5.91 1.73
CA ARG A 211 -13.47 4.85 2.12
C ARG A 211 -14.84 5.04 1.47
N ARG A 212 -15.38 6.27 1.52
CA ARG A 212 -16.66 6.60 0.88
C ARG A 212 -16.60 6.39 -0.63
N LYS A 213 -15.51 6.81 -1.29
CA LYS A 213 -15.31 6.61 -2.73
C LYS A 213 -15.23 5.13 -3.10
N ALA A 214 -14.52 4.32 -2.31
CA ALA A 214 -14.40 2.88 -2.54
C ALA A 214 -15.75 2.17 -2.40
N ALA A 215 -16.48 2.42 -1.31
CA ALA A 215 -17.80 1.84 -1.07
C ALA A 215 -18.83 2.24 -2.13
N GLY A 216 -18.85 3.53 -2.53
CA GLY A 216 -19.79 4.04 -3.53
C GLY A 216 -19.56 3.51 -4.94
N ARG A 217 -18.37 2.98 -5.24
CA ARG A 217 -18.02 2.36 -6.52
C ARG A 217 -18.16 0.83 -6.51
N GLN A 218 -18.07 0.19 -5.34
CA GLN A 218 -18.41 -1.24 -5.19
C GLN A 218 -19.92 -1.52 -5.30
N ALA A 219 -20.77 -0.53 -5.03
CA ALA A 219 -22.22 -0.66 -5.12
C ALA A 219 -22.83 -0.43 -6.53
N ARG A 220 -21.98 -0.22 -7.54
CA ARG A 220 -22.39 0.02 -8.95
C ARG A 220 -21.99 -1.15 -9.82
#